data_AF-Q0DCG8-F1
#
_entry.id   AF-Q0DCG8-F1
#
_cell.length_a   1.000
_cell.length_b   1.000
_cell.length_c   1.000
_cell.angle_alpha   90.00
_cell.angle_beta   90.00
_cell.angle_gamma   90.00
#
_symmetry.space_group_name_H-M   'P 1'
#
loop_
_entity.id
_entity.type
_entity.pdbx_description
1 polymer ?
#
loop_
_entity_poly.entity_id
_entity_poly.type
_entity_poly.pdbx_seq_one_letter_code
_entity_poly.pdbx_strand_id
1 'polypeptide(L)'
;MDNIITAIQSASVSSYGQLKADNEDVGREDCDTSEISSWLESFENQEWLSWIGGTSQDAVASNIIVAAALVVWYPSIVKPKLAHLVVNQLIKLVMSMNDRYSSTAAELLAEGMESTWKVCLGTDMTHFLSDVLFQIECLSSAPSNNAVYKTAVAVTMREALVGTLLPSLAMADIVGFFGVIQSQIWATSSDSPVHVISLKTLIRVVRGSPKALAPYLDKAISYVLHTMDPSNLIMRKACIINSMMALREIARVFPMVALNESMTRLAVGDAIGEIHNATIRVYDIESVTKIRILDASGPPGLPSLLDGSSNTTATILITALSFSLEGEGLVAFSENGLMIRWWSLGNAWWERLSRSLTPIQCTKLIYVPPWEGFSPNSARLSIISSILGHDKHQNSETKTRELDEADNLKLLLHNLDLSYRLQWVSGKTIKLTRHGQELGTFQL
;
A
#
# COMPACT_ATOMS: atom_id res chain seq x y z
N MET A 1 67.23 -23.48 36.11
CA MET A 1 66.03 -24.17 35.60
C MET A 1 64.81 -23.48 36.19
N ASP A 2 64.05 -22.60 35.58
CA ASP A 2 64.03 -21.90 34.28
C ASP A 2 63.05 -20.72 34.51
N ASN A 3 63.47 -19.46 34.40
CA ASN A 3 63.49 -18.61 33.19
C ASN A 3 62.10 -18.05 32.75
N ILE A 4 62.03 -16.71 32.68
CA ILE A 4 61.49 -15.91 31.54
C ILE A 4 59.93 -15.80 31.56
N ILE A 5 59.20 -14.66 31.77
CA ILE A 5 59.26 -13.26 31.26
C ILE A 5 58.36 -12.30 32.10
N THR A 6 58.98 -11.19 32.55
CA THR A 6 58.56 -9.77 32.67
C THR A 6 57.07 -9.37 32.54
N ALA A 7 56.53 -8.68 33.55
CA ALA A 7 56.44 -7.20 33.72
C ALA A 7 55.30 -6.59 32.87
N ILE A 8 54.37 -5.81 33.44
CA ILE A 8 54.60 -4.39 33.74
C ILE A 8 53.76 -3.96 34.95
N GLN A 9 54.48 -3.34 35.88
CA GLN A 9 54.00 -2.68 37.08
C GLN A 9 53.62 -1.22 36.76
N SER A 10 52.46 -0.82 37.29
CA SER A 10 52.17 0.43 37.99
C SER A 10 52.74 1.76 37.44
N ALA A 11 51.87 2.76 37.29
CA ALA A 11 51.54 3.62 38.43
C ALA A 11 50.46 4.64 38.05
N SER A 12 49.51 4.76 38.97
CA SER A 12 48.46 5.76 39.10
C SER A 12 49.00 7.17 39.44
N VAL A 13 48.19 8.21 39.19
CA VAL A 13 47.56 9.09 40.22
C VAL A 13 47.19 10.48 39.65
N SER A 14 45.90 10.82 39.81
CA SER A 14 45.28 12.14 40.11
C SER A 14 45.30 13.31 39.11
N SER A 15 44.10 13.81 38.76
CA SER A 15 43.53 15.05 39.34
C SER A 15 42.45 15.67 38.43
N TYR A 16 41.40 16.21 39.07
CA TYR A 16 40.24 16.91 38.53
C TYR A 16 40.52 18.01 37.48
N GLY A 17 39.61 18.15 36.49
CA GLY A 17 39.51 19.31 35.59
C GLY A 17 38.37 19.17 34.58
N GLN A 18 37.41 20.08 34.64
CA GLN A 18 36.15 20.12 33.91
C GLN A 18 36.29 20.81 32.53
N LEU A 19 35.41 20.44 31.58
CA LEU A 19 35.08 21.06 30.28
C LEU A 19 36.09 20.95 29.11
N LYS A 20 35.69 20.20 28.08
CA LYS A 20 35.60 20.69 26.69
C LYS A 20 34.83 19.69 25.82
N ALA A 21 33.60 20.07 25.46
CA ALA A 21 32.95 19.57 24.27
C ALA A 21 33.57 20.32 23.09
N ASP A 22 34.41 19.65 22.30
CA ASP A 22 34.99 20.19 21.06
C ASP A 22 35.06 19.06 20.01
N ASN A 23 34.14 19.12 19.05
CA ASN A 23 34.43 19.05 17.60
C ASN A 23 35.16 17.85 16.95
N GLU A 24 35.31 16.69 17.59
CA GLU A 24 35.98 15.54 16.94
C GLU A 24 35.09 14.65 16.05
N ASP A 25 33.75 14.73 16.15
CA ASP A 25 32.87 13.82 15.39
C ASP A 25 32.66 14.28 13.94
N VAL A 26 32.50 15.59 13.72
CA VAL A 26 32.22 16.16 12.38
C VAL A 26 33.39 15.97 11.40
N GLY A 27 34.64 16.11 11.86
CA GLY A 27 35.81 15.99 10.99
C GLY A 27 36.11 14.55 10.53
N ARG A 28 35.69 13.54 11.29
CA ARG A 28 35.85 12.12 10.95
C ARG A 28 34.74 11.65 10.01
N GLU A 29 33.55 12.20 10.20
CA GLU A 29 32.40 11.98 9.34
C GLU A 29 32.60 12.50 7.91
N ASP A 30 33.18 13.69 7.75
CA ASP A 30 33.46 14.27 6.43
C ASP A 30 34.60 13.53 5.70
N CYS A 31 35.65 13.11 6.42
CA CYS A 31 36.76 12.33 5.87
C CYS A 31 36.28 11.00 5.26
N ASP A 32 35.45 10.26 6.00
CA ASP A 32 34.87 8.99 5.56
C ASP A 32 34.00 9.15 4.30
N THR A 33 33.22 10.24 4.18
CA THR A 33 32.42 10.49 2.97
C THR A 33 33.26 10.82 1.75
N SER A 34 34.38 11.53 1.94
CA SER A 34 35.32 11.86 0.87
C SER A 34 36.03 10.62 0.32
N GLU A 35 36.45 9.69 1.19
CA GLU A 35 37.08 8.44 0.79
C GLU A 35 36.10 7.52 0.03
N ILE A 36 34.86 7.39 0.52
CA ILE A 36 33.82 6.61 -0.17
C ILE A 36 33.49 7.21 -1.53
N SER A 37 33.39 8.54 -1.61
CA SER A 37 33.10 9.24 -2.87
C SER A 37 34.25 9.09 -3.86
N SER A 38 35.49 9.23 -3.39
CA SER A 38 36.69 8.97 -4.20
C SER A 38 36.74 7.53 -4.71
N TRP A 39 36.30 6.55 -3.92
CA TRP A 39 36.23 5.15 -4.36
C TRP A 39 35.13 4.93 -5.40
N LEU A 40 33.93 5.50 -5.21
CA LEU A 40 32.85 5.43 -6.19
C LEU A 40 33.26 6.03 -7.54
N GLU A 41 34.03 7.11 -7.51
CA GLU A 41 34.58 7.78 -8.70
C GLU A 41 35.89 7.15 -9.19
N SER A 42 36.48 6.19 -8.46
CA SER A 42 37.75 5.60 -8.85
C SER A 42 37.61 4.74 -10.10
N PHE A 43 38.22 5.19 -11.20
CA PHE A 43 38.29 4.47 -12.48
C PHE A 43 39.72 4.01 -12.81
N GLU A 44 40.67 4.23 -11.90
CA GLU A 44 42.12 4.13 -12.17
C GLU A 44 42.68 2.71 -12.21
N ASN A 45 41.93 1.69 -11.76
CA ASN A 45 42.37 0.30 -11.92
C ASN A 45 42.21 -0.16 -13.38
N GLN A 46 43.30 -0.10 -14.14
CA GLN A 46 43.36 -0.58 -15.54
C GLN A 46 42.85 -2.01 -15.72
N GLU A 47 42.97 -2.86 -14.70
CA GLU A 47 42.43 -4.24 -14.70
C GLU A 47 40.90 -4.25 -14.74
N TRP A 48 40.23 -3.33 -14.06
CA TRP A 48 38.76 -3.24 -14.01
C TRP A 48 38.16 -2.82 -15.36
N LEU A 49 38.78 -1.82 -16.00
CA LEU A 49 38.45 -1.42 -17.37
C LEU A 49 38.65 -2.56 -18.38
N SER A 50 39.68 -3.40 -18.16
CA SER A 50 39.95 -4.57 -18.99
C SER A 50 38.90 -5.67 -18.82
N TRP A 51 38.36 -5.86 -17.61
CA TRP A 51 37.34 -6.87 -17.31
C TRP A 51 35.94 -6.44 -17.77
N ILE A 52 35.62 -5.15 -17.69
CA ILE A 52 34.32 -4.62 -18.12
C ILE A 52 34.24 -4.47 -19.64
N GLY A 53 35.38 -4.24 -20.32
CA GLY A 53 35.40 -4.03 -21.76
C GLY A 53 34.63 -2.77 -22.18
N GLY A 54 34.92 -1.64 -21.51
CA GLY A 54 34.17 -0.39 -21.67
C GLY A 54 34.99 0.88 -21.47
N THR A 55 34.29 2.00 -21.35
CA THR A 55 34.83 3.35 -21.09
C THR A 55 35.03 3.59 -19.59
N SER A 56 35.67 4.70 -19.23
CA SER A 56 35.75 5.15 -17.83
C SER A 56 34.38 5.36 -17.18
N GLN A 57 33.37 5.78 -17.96
CA GLN A 57 32.00 5.91 -17.47
C GLN A 57 31.37 4.55 -17.15
N ASP A 58 31.69 3.51 -17.93
CA ASP A 58 31.23 2.14 -17.67
C ASP A 58 31.86 1.57 -16.39
N ALA A 59 33.12 1.90 -16.10
CA ALA A 59 33.78 1.55 -14.84
C ALA A 59 33.11 2.22 -13.62
N VAL A 60 32.82 3.53 -13.71
CA VAL A 60 32.12 4.27 -12.64
C VAL A 60 30.70 3.71 -12.44
N ALA A 61 29.95 3.49 -13.51
CA ALA A 61 28.62 2.88 -13.43
C ALA A 61 28.67 1.49 -12.77
N SER A 62 29.67 0.67 -13.12
CA SER A 62 29.86 -0.65 -12.52
C SER A 62 30.18 -0.56 -11.03
N ASN A 63 31.01 0.40 -10.60
CA ASN A 63 31.29 0.63 -9.17
C ASN A 63 30.02 1.03 -8.41
N ILE A 64 29.18 1.90 -8.98
CA ILE A 64 27.89 2.30 -8.40
C ILE A 64 26.97 1.08 -8.25
N ILE A 65 26.88 0.23 -9.28
CA ILE A 65 26.07 -1.01 -9.25
C ILE A 65 26.57 -1.97 -8.16
N VAL A 66 27.88 -2.19 -8.07
CA VAL A 66 28.47 -3.05 -7.02
C VAL A 66 28.24 -2.46 -5.63
N ALA A 67 28.42 -1.15 -5.46
CA ALA A 67 28.16 -0.47 -4.19
C ALA A 67 26.68 -0.60 -3.78
N ALA A 68 25.75 -0.40 -4.71
CA ALA A 68 24.33 -0.58 -4.48
C ALA A 68 23.99 -2.02 -4.08
N ALA A 69 24.53 -3.00 -4.78
CA ALA A 69 24.36 -4.41 -4.46
C ALA A 69 24.87 -4.76 -3.05
N LEU A 70 26.04 -4.24 -2.66
CA LEU A 70 26.57 -4.43 -1.31
C LEU A 70 25.67 -3.80 -0.24
N VAL A 71 25.13 -2.61 -0.51
CA VAL A 71 24.20 -1.94 0.39
C VAL A 71 22.92 -2.75 0.59
N VAL A 72 22.36 -3.30 -0.48
CA VAL A 72 21.09 -4.04 -0.43
C VAL A 72 21.26 -5.44 0.16
N TRP A 73 22.28 -6.19 -0.26
CA TRP A 73 22.45 -7.59 0.11
C TRP A 73 23.26 -7.80 1.39
N TYR A 74 24.15 -6.87 1.73
CA TYR A 74 25.06 -6.98 2.87
C TYR A 74 25.06 -5.71 3.75
N PRO A 75 23.88 -5.21 4.19
CA PRO A 75 23.77 -3.94 4.93
C PRO A 75 24.54 -3.93 6.25
N SER A 76 24.82 -5.09 6.85
CA SER A 76 25.58 -5.22 8.10
C SER A 76 27.09 -5.06 7.95
N ILE A 77 27.62 -5.18 6.73
CA ILE A 77 29.06 -5.17 6.43
C ILE A 77 29.49 -3.81 5.86
N VAL A 78 28.55 -3.07 5.27
CA VAL A 78 28.81 -1.75 4.68
C VAL A 78 28.60 -0.62 5.69
N LYS A 79 29.32 0.50 5.50
CA LYS A 79 29.09 1.73 6.27
C LYS A 79 27.69 2.28 5.94
N PRO A 80 26.85 2.68 6.93
CA PRO A 80 25.49 3.18 6.69
C PRO A 80 25.40 4.40 5.74
N LYS A 81 26.45 5.21 5.70
CA LYS A 81 26.54 6.38 4.81
C LYS A 81 26.60 6.02 3.33
N LEU A 82 27.05 4.81 2.99
CA LEU A 82 27.18 4.37 1.59
C LEU A 82 25.83 4.42 0.88
N ALA A 83 24.73 4.04 1.56
CA ALA A 83 23.39 4.07 0.98
C ALA A 83 22.99 5.48 0.50
N HIS A 84 23.26 6.51 1.32
CA HIS A 84 22.93 7.90 1.02
C HIS A 84 23.76 8.47 -0.13
N LEU A 85 25.03 8.04 -0.26
CA LEU A 85 25.90 8.48 -1.36
C LEU A 85 25.55 7.80 -2.69
N VAL A 86 25.16 6.52 -2.64
CA VAL A 86 24.89 5.72 -3.83
C VAL A 86 23.52 6.00 -4.43
N VAL A 87 22.49 6.25 -3.61
CA VAL A 87 21.09 6.34 -4.10
C VAL A 87 20.91 7.38 -5.21
N ASN A 88 21.50 8.56 -5.08
CA ASN A 88 21.40 9.63 -6.08
C ASN A 88 22.12 9.28 -7.38
N GLN A 89 23.24 8.56 -7.29
CA GLN A 89 23.97 8.09 -8.47
C GLN A 89 23.21 6.96 -9.16
N LEU A 90 22.55 6.09 -8.39
CA LEU A 90 21.73 5.01 -8.91
C LEU A 90 20.48 5.55 -9.64
N ILE A 91 19.83 6.58 -9.09
CA ILE A 91 18.75 7.31 -9.78
C ILE A 91 19.26 7.91 -11.08
N LYS A 92 20.43 8.57 -11.09
CA LYS A 92 21.02 9.12 -12.32
C LYS A 92 21.28 8.03 -13.35
N LEU A 93 21.75 6.85 -12.94
CA LEU A 93 21.95 5.72 -13.85
C LEU A 93 20.63 5.25 -14.47
N VAL A 94 19.57 5.10 -13.68
CA VAL A 94 18.22 4.82 -14.20
C VAL A 94 17.80 5.90 -15.20
N MET A 95 17.96 7.17 -14.81
CA MET A 95 17.48 8.30 -15.61
C MET A 95 18.29 8.54 -16.89
N SER A 96 19.53 8.04 -16.97
CA SER A 96 20.42 8.20 -18.13
C SER A 96 20.03 7.34 -19.35
N MET A 97 19.17 6.34 -19.16
CA MET A 97 18.68 5.45 -20.23
C MET A 97 19.79 4.74 -21.01
N ASN A 98 20.87 4.35 -20.32
CA ASN A 98 21.96 3.56 -20.89
C ASN A 98 21.70 2.05 -20.65
N ASP A 99 21.54 1.30 -21.73
CA ASP A 99 21.13 -0.11 -21.75
C ASP A 99 21.93 -1.03 -20.81
N ARG A 100 23.22 -0.79 -20.65
CA ARG A 100 24.09 -1.72 -19.91
C ARG A 100 23.84 -1.73 -18.41
N TYR A 101 23.39 -0.60 -17.85
CA TYR A 101 23.36 -0.41 -16.39
C TYR A 101 22.02 0.13 -15.89
N SER A 102 21.22 0.81 -16.72
CA SER A 102 19.98 1.43 -16.27
C SER A 102 18.93 0.41 -15.83
N SER A 103 18.82 -0.73 -16.53
CA SER A 103 17.91 -1.83 -16.15
C SER A 103 18.33 -2.45 -14.81
N THR A 104 19.60 -2.81 -14.66
CA THR A 104 20.16 -3.35 -13.42
C THR A 104 20.05 -2.34 -12.26
N ALA A 105 20.27 -1.06 -12.53
CA ALA A 105 20.08 0.00 -11.53
C ALA A 105 18.62 0.09 -11.08
N ALA A 106 17.67 -0.03 -12.01
CA ALA A 106 16.24 -0.05 -11.70
C ALA A 106 15.87 -1.29 -10.87
N GLU A 107 16.43 -2.45 -11.17
CA GLU A 107 16.22 -3.68 -10.39
C GLU A 107 16.81 -3.58 -8.98
N LEU A 108 18.03 -3.06 -8.82
CA LEU A 108 18.65 -2.86 -7.50
C LEU A 108 17.91 -1.80 -6.66
N LEU A 109 17.41 -0.73 -7.29
CA LEU A 109 16.50 0.22 -6.63
C LEU A 109 15.20 -0.46 -6.22
N ALA A 110 14.63 -1.31 -7.06
CA ALA A 110 13.41 -2.04 -6.72
C ALA A 110 13.62 -2.95 -5.51
N GLU A 111 14.71 -3.74 -5.53
CA GLU A 111 15.01 -4.75 -4.51
C GLU A 111 15.26 -4.13 -3.13
N GLY A 112 16.03 -3.05 -3.06
CA GLY A 112 16.32 -2.37 -1.80
C GLY A 112 15.29 -1.33 -1.37
N MET A 113 14.17 -1.17 -2.09
CA MET A 113 13.28 -0.02 -1.92
C MET A 113 12.73 0.07 -0.49
N GLU A 114 12.12 -1.01 0.01
CA GLU A 114 11.45 -1.00 1.32
C GLU A 114 12.45 -1.01 2.49
N SER A 115 13.61 -1.66 2.33
CA SER A 115 14.58 -1.86 3.41
C SER A 115 15.59 -0.71 3.55
N THR A 116 16.03 -0.13 2.44
CA THR A 116 17.21 0.74 2.39
C THR A 116 16.92 2.09 1.74
N TRP A 117 16.39 2.08 0.52
CA TRP A 117 16.31 3.29 -0.29
C TRP A 117 15.21 4.24 0.17
N LYS A 118 14.10 3.72 0.71
CA LYS A 118 12.99 4.55 1.20
C LYS A 118 13.40 5.56 2.25
N VAL A 119 14.29 5.18 3.16
CA VAL A 119 14.82 6.09 4.19
C VAL A 119 15.72 7.15 3.58
N CYS A 120 16.53 6.77 2.58
CA CYS A 120 17.46 7.67 1.92
C CYS A 120 16.76 8.68 1.00
N LEU A 121 15.67 8.29 0.35
CA LEU A 121 14.91 9.12 -0.59
C LEU A 121 13.98 10.11 0.11
N GLY A 122 13.43 9.75 1.27
CA GLY A 122 12.54 10.62 2.03
C GLY A 122 11.42 11.22 1.16
N THR A 123 11.35 12.55 1.11
CA THR A 123 10.34 13.30 0.35
C THR A 123 10.55 13.28 -1.18
N ASP A 124 11.74 12.94 -1.65
CA ASP A 124 12.07 12.96 -3.08
C ASP A 124 11.47 11.77 -3.83
N MET A 125 10.96 10.76 -3.09
CA MET A 125 10.36 9.56 -3.66
C MET A 125 9.18 9.86 -4.58
N THR A 126 8.30 10.80 -4.20
CA THR A 126 7.14 11.17 -5.02
C THR A 126 7.58 11.85 -6.33
N HIS A 127 8.63 12.67 -6.31
CA HIS A 127 9.20 13.27 -7.52
C HIS A 127 9.82 12.19 -8.42
N PHE A 128 10.62 11.29 -7.84
CA PHE A 128 11.24 10.18 -8.56
C PHE A 128 10.20 9.25 -9.21
N LEU A 129 9.09 8.98 -8.53
CA LEU A 129 7.96 8.24 -9.10
C LEU A 129 7.37 8.94 -10.34
N SER A 130 7.20 10.27 -10.27
CA SER A 130 6.74 11.07 -11.42
C SER A 130 7.74 11.02 -12.58
N ASP A 131 9.04 11.13 -12.30
CA ASP A 131 10.10 11.02 -13.31
C ASP A 131 10.07 9.66 -13.99
N VAL A 132 9.93 8.56 -13.23
CA VAL A 132 9.83 7.20 -13.80
C VAL A 132 8.61 7.06 -14.72
N LEU A 133 7.44 7.59 -14.35
CA LEU A 133 6.26 7.58 -15.21
C LEU A 133 6.47 8.40 -16.49
N PHE A 134 7.10 9.57 -16.37
CA PHE A 134 7.46 10.39 -17.53
C PHE A 134 8.43 9.65 -18.47
N GLN A 135 9.44 8.96 -17.93
CA GLN A 135 10.35 8.16 -18.74
C GLN A 135 9.64 7.03 -19.48
N ILE A 136 8.71 6.35 -18.81
CA ILE A 136 7.89 5.30 -19.41
C ILE A 136 7.04 5.86 -20.57
N GLU A 137 6.50 7.07 -20.42
CA GLU A 137 5.78 7.78 -21.49
C GLU A 137 6.70 8.03 -22.69
N CYS A 138 7.90 8.56 -22.46
CA CYS A 138 8.88 8.82 -23.51
C CYS A 138 9.30 7.53 -24.26
N LEU A 139 9.51 6.44 -23.52
CA LEU A 139 9.82 5.12 -24.09
C LEU A 139 8.69 4.54 -24.94
N SER A 140 7.45 4.84 -24.57
CA SER A 140 6.27 4.32 -25.26
C SER A 140 5.91 5.10 -26.52
N SER A 141 6.35 6.37 -26.61
CA SER A 141 6.06 7.30 -27.70
C SER A 141 7.17 7.43 -28.75
N ALA A 142 8.31 6.76 -28.59
CA ALA A 142 9.49 6.94 -29.44
C ALA A 142 9.24 6.54 -30.92
N PRO A 143 9.38 7.47 -31.89
CA PRO A 143 9.21 7.18 -33.30
C PRO A 143 10.42 6.46 -33.89
N SER A 144 10.11 5.55 -34.80
CA SER A 144 10.93 4.50 -35.41
C SER A 144 12.02 4.97 -36.37
N ASN A 145 12.96 5.83 -35.95
CA ASN A 145 14.09 6.23 -36.80
C ASN A 145 15.46 5.95 -36.15
N ASN A 146 15.73 4.67 -35.86
CA ASN A 146 16.99 3.94 -36.17
C ASN A 146 17.05 2.61 -35.39
N ALA A 147 16.95 1.51 -36.16
CA ALA A 147 17.51 0.18 -35.99
C ALA A 147 17.32 -0.56 -34.64
N VAL A 148 16.43 -1.56 -34.65
CA VAL A 148 16.29 -2.80 -33.82
C VAL A 148 17.01 -2.86 -32.45
N TYR A 149 18.30 -2.58 -32.37
CA TYR A 149 19.06 -2.53 -31.11
C TYR A 149 18.50 -1.48 -30.14
N LYS A 150 18.21 -0.25 -30.60
CA LYS A 150 17.59 0.79 -29.76
C LYS A 150 16.18 0.42 -29.29
N THR A 151 15.49 -0.42 -30.06
CA THR A 151 14.17 -0.94 -29.69
C THR A 151 14.27 -2.01 -28.61
N ALA A 152 15.25 -2.93 -28.70
CA ALA A 152 15.47 -3.93 -27.67
C ALA A 152 15.84 -3.29 -26.32
N VAL A 153 16.76 -2.31 -26.33
CA VAL A 153 17.15 -1.50 -25.16
C VAL A 153 15.94 -0.78 -24.53
N ALA A 154 15.11 -0.16 -25.36
CA ALA A 154 13.92 0.53 -24.88
C ALA A 154 12.92 -0.44 -24.24
N VAL A 155 12.82 -1.67 -24.76
CA VAL A 155 11.96 -2.73 -24.22
C VAL A 155 12.50 -3.25 -22.89
N THR A 156 13.78 -3.61 -22.80
CA THR A 156 14.39 -4.10 -21.54
C THR A 156 14.30 -3.06 -20.44
N MET A 157 14.60 -1.79 -20.73
CA MET A 157 14.48 -0.70 -19.78
C MET A 157 13.02 -0.48 -19.36
N ARG A 158 12.08 -0.47 -20.31
CA ARG A 158 10.65 -0.36 -20.00
C ARG A 158 10.17 -1.52 -19.14
N GLU A 159 10.63 -2.74 -19.39
CA GLU A 159 10.29 -3.92 -18.60
C GLU A 159 10.82 -3.81 -17.17
N ALA A 160 12.05 -3.33 -16.96
CA ALA A 160 12.57 -3.04 -15.64
C ALA A 160 11.76 -1.94 -14.94
N LEU A 161 11.51 -0.81 -15.61
CA LEU A 161 10.74 0.29 -15.02
C LEU A 161 9.31 -0.12 -14.65
N VAL A 162 8.56 -0.72 -15.58
CA VAL A 162 7.14 -1.07 -15.41
C VAL A 162 6.98 -2.35 -14.57
N GLY A 163 7.87 -3.31 -14.74
CA GLY A 163 7.78 -4.64 -14.15
C GLY A 163 8.27 -4.71 -12.72
N THR A 164 9.33 -3.96 -12.38
CA THR A 164 10.04 -4.06 -11.09
C THR A 164 10.07 -2.75 -10.32
N LEU A 165 10.62 -1.67 -10.89
CA LEU A 165 10.89 -0.43 -10.15
C LEU A 165 9.62 0.33 -9.76
N LEU A 166 8.75 0.63 -10.72
CA LEU A 166 7.53 1.41 -10.49
C LEU A 166 6.59 0.76 -9.45
N PRO A 167 6.32 -0.57 -9.50
CA PRO A 167 5.59 -1.25 -8.43
C PRO A 167 6.25 -1.12 -7.06
N SER A 168 7.58 -1.23 -6.98
CA SER A 168 8.32 -1.15 -5.72
C SER A 168 8.24 0.25 -5.11
N LEU A 169 8.40 1.29 -5.94
CA LEU A 169 8.18 2.68 -5.53
C LEU A 169 6.75 2.92 -5.04
N ALA A 170 5.77 2.44 -5.80
CA ALA A 170 4.36 2.62 -5.47
C ALA A 170 3.96 1.91 -4.16
N MET A 171 4.56 0.76 -3.84
CA MET A 171 4.35 0.09 -2.55
C MET A 171 5.07 0.79 -1.40
N ALA A 172 6.23 1.40 -1.65
CA ALA A 172 6.98 2.14 -0.65
C ALA A 172 6.31 3.45 -0.25
N ASP A 173 5.68 4.15 -1.21
CA ASP A 173 4.92 5.39 -1.02
C ASP A 173 3.56 5.34 -1.77
N ILE A 174 2.61 4.62 -1.18
CA ILE A 174 1.24 4.48 -1.72
C ILE A 174 0.54 5.84 -1.85
N VAL A 175 0.79 6.75 -0.91
CA VAL A 175 0.14 8.07 -0.88
C VAL A 175 0.65 8.95 -2.01
N GLY A 176 1.97 9.04 -2.16
CA GLY A 176 2.60 9.73 -3.28
C GLY A 176 2.22 9.10 -4.62
N PHE A 177 2.10 7.77 -4.69
CA PHE A 177 1.61 7.09 -5.88
C PHE A 177 0.22 7.56 -6.30
N PHE A 178 -0.74 7.61 -5.37
CA PHE A 178 -2.06 8.16 -5.69
C PHE A 178 -2.02 9.63 -6.08
N GLY A 179 -1.21 10.44 -5.41
CA GLY A 179 -1.03 11.85 -5.76
C GLY A 179 -0.55 12.02 -7.21
N VAL A 180 0.46 11.26 -7.61
CA VAL A 180 1.04 11.34 -8.95
C VAL A 180 0.06 10.82 -10.00
N ILE A 181 -0.52 9.62 -9.85
CA ILE A 181 -1.43 9.10 -10.90
C ILE A 181 -2.69 9.96 -11.05
N GLN A 182 -3.17 10.57 -9.96
CA GLN A 182 -4.30 11.50 -10.00
C GLN A 182 -3.94 12.79 -10.75
N SER A 183 -2.73 13.33 -10.59
CA SER A 183 -2.29 14.48 -11.39
C SER A 183 -2.10 14.11 -12.87
N GLN A 184 -1.60 12.90 -13.16
CA GLN A 184 -1.36 12.45 -14.53
C GLN A 184 -2.65 12.33 -15.36
N ILE A 185 -3.79 11.99 -14.74
CA ILE A 185 -5.10 11.97 -15.41
C ILE A 185 -5.38 13.27 -16.18
N TRP A 186 -5.03 14.42 -15.59
CA TRP A 186 -5.32 15.74 -16.15
C TRP A 186 -4.13 16.34 -16.90
N ALA A 187 -2.92 15.87 -16.62
CA ALA A 187 -1.68 16.40 -17.19
C ALA A 187 -1.27 15.71 -18.50
N THR A 188 -1.75 14.50 -18.78
CA THR A 188 -1.42 13.75 -20.00
C THR A 188 -2.61 13.60 -20.93
N SER A 189 -2.35 13.16 -22.16
CA SER A 189 -3.41 12.88 -23.12
C SER A 189 -4.23 11.66 -22.70
N SER A 190 -5.49 11.61 -23.13
CA SER A 190 -6.40 10.50 -22.84
C SER A 190 -5.92 9.13 -23.33
N ASP A 191 -5.07 9.09 -24.36
CA ASP A 191 -4.49 7.87 -24.94
C ASP A 191 -3.08 7.54 -24.40
N SER A 192 -2.60 8.33 -23.43
CA SER A 192 -1.30 8.13 -22.81
C SER A 192 -1.15 6.72 -22.20
N PRO A 193 -0.06 5.99 -22.50
CA PRO A 193 0.20 4.67 -21.95
C PRO A 193 0.38 4.68 -20.42
N VAL A 194 0.68 5.84 -19.81
CA VAL A 194 0.77 6.01 -18.35
C VAL A 194 -0.51 5.57 -17.64
N HIS A 195 -1.71 5.79 -18.20
CA HIS A 195 -2.97 5.38 -17.56
C HIS A 195 -3.06 3.86 -17.41
N VAL A 196 -2.74 3.12 -18.48
CA VAL A 196 -2.72 1.65 -18.48
C VAL A 196 -1.65 1.11 -17.54
N ILE A 197 -0.48 1.74 -17.52
CA ILE A 197 0.64 1.33 -16.68
C ILE A 197 0.32 1.59 -15.21
N SER A 198 -0.29 2.72 -14.88
CA SER A 198 -0.77 3.04 -13.53
C SER A 198 -1.80 2.02 -13.02
N LEU A 199 -2.75 1.58 -13.87
CA LEU A 199 -3.69 0.51 -13.53
C LEU A 199 -2.98 -0.83 -13.26
N LYS A 200 -1.98 -1.19 -14.08
CA LYS A 200 -1.18 -2.40 -13.85
C LYS A 200 -0.35 -2.32 -12.58
N THR A 201 0.24 -1.16 -12.29
CA THR A 201 0.96 -0.91 -11.04
C THR A 201 0.03 -0.99 -9.84
N LEU A 202 -1.17 -0.41 -9.92
CA LEU A 202 -2.18 -0.51 -8.87
C LEU A 202 -2.53 -1.97 -8.56
N ILE A 203 -2.71 -2.82 -9.58
CA ILE A 203 -2.89 -4.27 -9.39
C ILE A 203 -1.73 -4.90 -8.61
N ARG A 204 -0.48 -4.47 -8.86
CA ARG A 204 0.69 -4.94 -8.11
C ARG A 204 0.69 -4.45 -6.66
N VAL A 205 0.34 -3.18 -6.42
CA VAL A 205 0.22 -2.60 -5.07
C VAL A 205 -0.85 -3.33 -4.26
N VAL A 206 -2.02 -3.56 -4.86
CA VAL A 206 -3.13 -4.34 -4.27
C VAL A 206 -2.67 -5.72 -3.83
N ARG A 207 -1.84 -6.40 -4.62
CA ARG A 207 -1.32 -7.74 -4.29
C ARG A 207 -0.20 -7.72 -3.27
N GLY A 208 0.73 -6.78 -3.38
CA GLY A 208 1.97 -6.76 -2.59
C GLY A 208 1.83 -6.10 -1.23
N SER A 209 0.94 -5.11 -1.09
CA SER A 209 0.79 -4.31 0.13
C SER A 209 -0.68 -4.03 0.51
N PRO A 210 -1.57 -5.04 0.51
CA PRO A 210 -3.01 -4.83 0.63
C PRO A 210 -3.42 -4.12 1.93
N LYS A 211 -2.78 -4.43 3.06
CA LYS A 211 -3.07 -3.75 4.34
C LYS A 211 -2.74 -2.26 4.27
N ALA A 212 -1.56 -1.90 3.78
CA ALA A 212 -1.15 -0.50 3.65
C ALA A 212 -2.03 0.28 2.66
N LEU A 213 -2.57 -0.39 1.65
CA LEU A 213 -3.50 0.19 0.68
C LEU A 213 -4.93 0.37 1.21
N ALA A 214 -5.38 -0.45 2.17
CA ALA A 214 -6.77 -0.48 2.65
C ALA A 214 -7.36 0.89 3.04
N PRO A 215 -6.63 1.82 3.70
CA PRO A 215 -7.15 3.15 4.03
C PRO A 215 -7.40 4.04 2.80
N TYR A 216 -6.79 3.72 1.66
CA TYR A 216 -6.85 4.49 0.41
C TYR A 216 -7.68 3.78 -0.66
N LEU A 217 -8.50 2.80 -0.26
CA LEU A 217 -9.31 2.00 -1.16
C LEU A 217 -10.31 2.87 -1.95
N ASP A 218 -10.83 3.94 -1.34
CA ASP A 218 -11.68 4.93 -1.98
C ASP A 218 -10.96 5.63 -3.14
N LYS A 219 -9.71 6.06 -2.94
CA LYS A 219 -8.85 6.67 -3.97
C LYS A 219 -8.54 5.68 -5.08
N ALA A 220 -8.22 4.43 -4.72
CA ALA A 220 -7.98 3.35 -5.68
C ALA A 220 -9.19 3.12 -6.60
N ILE A 221 -10.37 2.96 -6.01
CA ILE A 221 -11.62 2.78 -6.76
C ILE A 221 -11.93 4.02 -7.60
N SER A 222 -11.81 5.22 -7.03
CA SER A 222 -12.08 6.47 -7.74
C SER A 222 -11.18 6.61 -8.97
N TYR A 223 -9.90 6.29 -8.86
CA TYR A 223 -8.96 6.30 -9.98
C TYR A 223 -9.40 5.33 -11.08
N VAL A 224 -9.67 4.08 -10.72
CA VAL A 224 -10.08 3.03 -11.68
C VAL A 224 -11.41 3.37 -12.35
N LEU A 225 -12.36 3.94 -11.61
CA LEU A 225 -13.63 4.40 -12.16
C LEU A 225 -13.40 5.57 -13.13
N HIS A 226 -12.53 6.52 -12.78
CA HIS A 226 -12.22 7.65 -13.65
C HIS A 226 -11.63 7.23 -15.01
N THR A 227 -10.79 6.18 -15.04
CA THR A 227 -10.28 5.60 -16.30
C THR A 227 -11.34 4.90 -17.15
N MET A 228 -12.55 4.73 -16.62
CA MET A 228 -13.69 4.12 -17.31
C MET A 228 -14.79 5.13 -17.69
N ASP A 229 -14.59 6.44 -17.40
CA ASP A 229 -15.62 7.46 -17.56
C ASP A 229 -16.21 7.47 -18.99
N PRO A 230 -17.54 7.31 -19.16
CA PRO A 230 -18.19 7.38 -20.47
C PRO A 230 -18.00 8.73 -21.19
N SER A 231 -17.67 9.81 -20.47
CA SER A 231 -17.41 11.12 -21.06
C SER A 231 -16.10 11.18 -21.86
N ASN A 232 -15.11 10.35 -21.51
CA ASN A 232 -13.80 10.28 -22.16
C ASN A 232 -13.63 8.95 -22.90
N LEU A 233 -14.22 8.86 -24.10
CA LEU A 233 -14.24 7.63 -24.89
C LEU A 233 -12.84 7.11 -25.26
N ILE A 234 -11.86 7.99 -25.44
CA ILE A 234 -10.48 7.61 -25.80
C ILE A 234 -9.83 6.87 -24.63
N MET A 235 -9.83 7.49 -23.45
CA MET A 235 -9.26 6.90 -22.24
C MET A 235 -9.99 5.63 -21.85
N ARG A 236 -11.34 5.65 -21.90
CA ARG A 236 -12.17 4.48 -21.64
C ARG A 236 -11.80 3.33 -22.56
N LYS A 237 -11.68 3.56 -23.87
CA LYS A 237 -11.30 2.52 -24.84
C LYS A 237 -9.92 1.93 -24.54
N ALA A 238 -8.95 2.77 -24.19
CA ALA A 238 -7.59 2.32 -23.86
C ALA A 238 -7.53 1.54 -22.53
N CYS A 239 -8.32 1.94 -21.54
CA CYS A 239 -8.17 1.48 -20.16
C CYS A 239 -9.20 0.43 -19.70
N ILE A 240 -10.33 0.25 -20.39
CA ILE A 240 -11.48 -0.56 -19.90
C ILE A 240 -11.08 -1.97 -19.45
N ILE A 241 -10.24 -2.67 -20.21
CA ILE A 241 -9.80 -4.04 -19.89
C ILE A 241 -8.98 -4.05 -18.59
N ASN A 242 -7.97 -3.18 -18.50
CA ASN A 242 -7.10 -3.10 -17.32
C ASN A 242 -7.85 -2.56 -16.10
N SER A 243 -8.83 -1.67 -16.30
CA SER A 243 -9.68 -1.13 -15.24
C SER A 243 -10.55 -2.24 -14.65
N MET A 244 -11.20 -3.06 -15.50
CA MET A 244 -11.96 -4.23 -15.03
C MET A 244 -11.07 -5.27 -14.34
N MET A 245 -9.85 -5.50 -14.84
CA MET A 245 -8.87 -6.35 -14.15
C MET A 245 -8.50 -5.80 -12.77
N ALA A 246 -8.33 -4.49 -12.65
CA ALA A 246 -8.04 -3.84 -11.37
C ALA A 246 -9.23 -3.98 -10.40
N LEU A 247 -10.47 -3.73 -10.84
CA LEU A 247 -11.66 -3.92 -10.00
C LEU A 247 -11.81 -5.37 -9.51
N ARG A 248 -11.60 -6.35 -10.40
CA ARG A 248 -11.61 -7.78 -10.03
C ARG A 248 -10.55 -8.10 -8.98
N GLU A 249 -9.34 -7.59 -9.19
CA GLU A 249 -8.25 -7.82 -8.25
C GLU A 249 -8.52 -7.19 -6.88
N ILE A 250 -9.04 -5.96 -6.87
CA ILE A 250 -9.43 -5.26 -5.66
C ILE A 250 -10.52 -6.06 -4.92
N ALA A 251 -11.60 -6.46 -5.59
CA ALA A 251 -12.67 -7.26 -4.99
C ALA A 251 -12.19 -8.64 -4.49
N ARG A 252 -11.20 -9.23 -5.16
CA ARG A 252 -10.59 -10.51 -4.75
C ARG A 252 -9.81 -10.38 -3.43
N VAL A 253 -9.06 -9.29 -3.29
CA VAL A 253 -8.13 -9.06 -2.17
C VAL A 253 -8.84 -8.42 -0.97
N PHE A 254 -9.71 -7.44 -1.22
CA PHE A 254 -10.39 -6.65 -0.20
C PHE A 254 -11.81 -7.16 0.01
N PRO A 255 -12.08 -7.88 1.12
CA PRO A 255 -13.40 -8.44 1.35
C PRO A 255 -14.50 -7.39 1.55
N MET A 256 -14.14 -6.14 1.88
CA MET A 256 -15.06 -4.99 1.93
C MET A 256 -15.40 -4.42 0.55
N VAL A 257 -14.98 -5.07 -0.54
CA VAL A 257 -15.38 -4.74 -1.91
C VAL A 257 -16.07 -5.94 -2.52
N ALA A 258 -17.26 -5.71 -3.08
CA ALA A 258 -18.00 -6.73 -3.82
C ALA A 258 -18.22 -6.28 -5.26
N LEU A 259 -17.93 -7.16 -6.21
CA LEU A 259 -18.15 -6.95 -7.63
C LEU A 259 -19.21 -7.95 -8.10
N ASN A 260 -20.28 -7.45 -8.71
CA ASN A 260 -21.26 -8.26 -9.42
C ASN A 260 -21.09 -8.01 -10.92
N GLU A 261 -20.41 -8.93 -11.61
CA GLU A 261 -20.10 -8.80 -13.03
C GLU A 261 -21.33 -8.94 -13.93
N SER A 262 -22.30 -9.79 -13.56
CA SER A 262 -23.49 -10.00 -14.39
C SER A 262 -24.39 -8.76 -14.44
N MET A 263 -24.38 -7.96 -13.38
CA MET A 263 -25.17 -6.72 -13.30
C MET A 263 -24.35 -5.45 -13.40
N THR A 264 -23.05 -5.53 -13.70
CA THR A 264 -22.14 -4.38 -13.76
C THR A 264 -22.17 -3.49 -12.50
N ARG A 265 -22.27 -4.09 -11.30
CA ARG A 265 -22.35 -3.35 -10.02
C ARG A 265 -21.09 -3.52 -9.20
N LEU A 266 -20.69 -2.44 -8.54
CA LEU A 266 -19.60 -2.42 -7.58
C LEU A 266 -20.09 -1.87 -6.24
N ALA A 267 -19.84 -2.58 -5.15
CA ALA A 267 -20.06 -2.10 -3.78
C ALA A 267 -18.74 -1.96 -3.04
N VAL A 268 -18.53 -0.83 -2.38
CA VAL A 268 -17.31 -0.51 -1.63
C VAL A 268 -17.71 -0.03 -0.25
N GLY A 269 -17.35 -0.81 0.77
CA GLY A 269 -17.56 -0.46 2.18
C GLY A 269 -16.39 0.33 2.72
N ASP A 270 -16.66 1.25 3.64
CA ASP A 270 -15.62 1.91 4.41
C ASP A 270 -14.87 0.86 5.26
N ALA A 271 -13.56 0.72 5.05
CA ALA A 271 -12.75 -0.28 5.75
C ALA A 271 -12.39 0.19 7.17
N ILE A 272 -11.95 1.44 7.29
CA ILE A 272 -11.48 2.07 8.52
C ILE A 272 -12.11 3.45 8.62
N GLY A 273 -12.62 3.80 9.80
CA GLY A 273 -13.20 5.12 10.06
C GLY A 273 -14.01 5.15 11.35
N GLU A 274 -14.88 6.14 11.47
CA GLU A 274 -15.77 6.28 12.63
C GLU A 274 -17.02 5.41 12.47
N ILE A 275 -17.42 4.72 13.55
CA ILE A 275 -18.55 3.77 13.54
C ILE A 275 -19.86 4.44 13.14
N HIS A 276 -20.07 5.69 13.55
CA HIS A 276 -21.30 6.43 13.28
C HIS A 276 -21.41 6.91 11.82
N ASN A 277 -20.32 6.88 11.07
CA ASN A 277 -20.24 7.36 9.69
C ASN A 277 -19.99 6.22 8.69
N ALA A 278 -20.13 4.97 9.11
CA ALA A 278 -19.87 3.82 8.26
C ALA A 278 -20.86 3.75 7.09
N THR A 279 -20.35 3.76 5.86
CA THR A 279 -21.18 3.66 4.66
C THR A 279 -20.69 2.59 3.70
N ILE A 280 -21.61 2.13 2.85
CA ILE A 280 -21.27 1.33 1.67
C ILE A 280 -21.76 2.08 0.43
N ARG A 281 -20.84 2.36 -0.49
CA ARG A 281 -21.12 3.08 -1.73
C ARG A 281 -21.32 2.08 -2.85
N VAL A 282 -22.45 2.16 -3.54
CA VAL A 282 -22.77 1.30 -4.69
C VAL A 282 -22.66 2.12 -5.96
N TYR A 283 -21.92 1.60 -6.93
CA TYR A 283 -21.68 2.18 -8.24
C TYR A 283 -22.24 1.29 -9.33
N ASP A 284 -22.77 1.91 -10.38
CA ASP A 284 -22.92 1.28 -11.67
C ASP A 284 -21.63 1.45 -12.47
N ILE A 285 -21.05 0.34 -12.90
CA ILE A 285 -19.74 0.30 -13.58
C ILE A 285 -19.88 0.74 -15.03
N GLU A 286 -21.03 0.50 -15.68
CA GLU A 286 -21.23 0.88 -17.07
C GLU A 286 -21.28 2.39 -17.26
N SER A 287 -22.04 3.08 -16.40
CA SER A 287 -22.12 4.55 -16.38
C SER A 287 -21.08 5.22 -15.49
N VAL A 288 -20.35 4.47 -14.68
CA VAL A 288 -19.37 4.99 -13.69
C VAL A 288 -20.04 5.97 -12.72
N THR A 289 -21.31 5.74 -12.38
CA THR A 289 -22.06 6.62 -11.49
C THR A 289 -22.29 5.97 -10.14
N LYS A 290 -22.15 6.75 -9.07
CA LYS A 290 -22.62 6.35 -7.75
C LYS A 290 -24.14 6.33 -7.78
N ILE A 291 -24.72 5.15 -7.57
CA ILE A 291 -26.17 4.96 -7.64
C ILE A 291 -26.82 5.01 -6.27
N ARG A 292 -26.14 4.54 -5.21
CA ARG A 292 -26.69 4.45 -3.85
C ARG A 292 -25.60 4.60 -2.78
N ILE A 293 -26.05 5.01 -1.59
CA ILE A 293 -25.28 4.96 -0.34
C ILE A 293 -26.11 4.15 0.65
N LEU A 294 -25.51 3.11 1.21
CA LEU A 294 -26.10 2.30 2.26
C LEU A 294 -25.51 2.74 3.58
N ASP A 295 -26.39 3.00 4.54
CA ASP A 295 -26.00 3.32 5.91
C ASP A 295 -25.64 2.02 6.63
N ALA A 296 -24.36 1.89 6.97
CA ALA A 296 -23.81 0.79 7.74
C ALA A 296 -23.32 1.27 9.11
N SER A 297 -23.75 2.44 9.57
CA SER A 297 -23.56 2.92 10.93
C SER A 297 -24.21 1.95 11.93
N GLY A 298 -24.00 2.19 13.23
CA GLY A 298 -24.37 1.29 14.33
C GLY A 298 -25.78 0.68 14.25
N PRO A 299 -26.08 -0.36 15.06
CA PRO A 299 -27.33 -1.11 14.95
C PRO A 299 -28.54 -0.17 14.96
N PRO A 300 -29.53 -0.35 14.05
CA PRO A 300 -30.76 0.44 14.08
C PRO A 300 -31.42 0.28 15.46
N GLY A 301 -31.41 1.35 16.26
CA GLY A 301 -32.19 1.44 17.49
C GLY A 301 -31.54 0.99 18.81
N LEU A 302 -30.20 0.93 18.95
CA LEU A 302 -29.64 0.94 20.31
C LEU A 302 -29.72 2.36 20.90
N PRO A 303 -30.29 2.55 22.11
CA PRO A 303 -30.22 3.82 22.81
C PRO A 303 -28.76 4.19 23.09
N SER A 304 -28.46 5.47 23.17
CA SER A 304 -27.20 6.11 23.61
C SER A 304 -26.75 5.74 25.05
N LEU A 305 -27.21 4.62 25.61
CA LEU A 305 -26.91 4.15 26.97
C LEU A 305 -25.52 3.51 27.13
N LEU A 306 -24.76 3.38 26.05
CA LEU A 306 -23.36 2.96 26.05
C LEU A 306 -22.41 4.06 25.56
N ASP A 307 -22.83 5.34 25.57
CA ASP A 307 -21.94 6.49 25.39
C ASP A 307 -20.99 6.64 26.59
N GLY A 308 -20.08 5.68 26.75
CA GLY A 308 -18.86 5.84 27.52
C GLY A 308 -17.87 6.60 26.66
N SER A 309 -17.73 7.91 26.92
CA SER A 309 -16.82 8.89 26.30
C SER A 309 -16.70 8.81 24.78
N SER A 310 -17.23 9.83 24.09
CA SER A 310 -17.01 10.12 22.67
C SER A 310 -15.52 10.36 22.35
N ASN A 311 -14.72 9.31 22.37
CA ASN A 311 -13.41 9.33 21.76
C ASN A 311 -13.63 8.92 20.31
N THR A 312 -13.49 9.87 19.40
CA THR A 312 -13.47 9.74 17.93
C THR A 312 -12.31 8.85 17.47
N THR A 313 -12.26 7.61 17.95
CA THR A 313 -11.21 6.67 17.58
C THR A 313 -11.67 5.91 16.34
N ALA A 314 -10.92 6.06 15.24
CA ALA A 314 -11.13 5.24 14.05
C ALA A 314 -11.08 3.74 14.41
N THR A 315 -11.95 2.95 13.79
CA THR A 315 -12.03 1.50 13.97
C THR A 315 -12.24 0.81 12.62
N ILE A 316 -12.13 -0.52 12.58
CA ILE A 316 -12.49 -1.31 11.40
C ILE A 316 -14.02 -1.38 11.29
N LEU A 317 -14.58 -0.99 10.15
CA LEU A 317 -16.03 -0.83 9.99
C LEU A 317 -16.67 -1.99 9.25
N ILE A 318 -16.35 -2.13 7.95
CA ILE A 318 -16.85 -3.22 7.11
C ILE A 318 -15.73 -4.24 6.89
N THR A 319 -15.98 -5.46 7.32
CA THR A 319 -15.01 -6.56 7.24
C THR A 319 -15.23 -7.43 6.01
N ALA A 320 -16.47 -7.65 5.60
CA ALA A 320 -16.79 -8.36 4.36
C ALA A 320 -18.09 -7.88 3.71
N LEU A 321 -18.17 -7.89 2.38
CA LEU A 321 -19.33 -7.58 1.56
C LEU A 321 -19.60 -8.70 0.56
N SER A 322 -20.87 -8.87 0.20
CA SER A 322 -21.26 -9.79 -0.87
C SER A 322 -22.60 -9.42 -1.48
N PHE A 323 -22.66 -9.41 -2.82
CA PHE A 323 -23.92 -9.33 -3.55
C PHE A 323 -24.60 -10.69 -3.60
N SER A 324 -25.94 -10.69 -3.55
CA SER A 324 -26.70 -11.90 -3.88
C SER A 324 -26.44 -12.33 -5.31
N LEU A 325 -26.65 -13.62 -5.60
CA LEU A 325 -26.47 -14.17 -6.95
C LEU A 325 -27.31 -13.43 -7.99
N GLU A 326 -28.54 -13.07 -7.62
CA GLU A 326 -29.47 -12.28 -8.43
C GLU A 326 -29.18 -10.77 -8.38
N GLY A 327 -28.15 -10.31 -7.66
CA GLY A 327 -27.82 -8.88 -7.50
C GLY A 327 -28.90 -7.99 -6.87
N GLU A 328 -30.00 -8.59 -6.41
CA GLU A 328 -31.10 -7.96 -5.69
C GLU A 328 -30.86 -7.79 -4.18
N GLY A 329 -29.69 -8.18 -3.68
CA GLY A 329 -29.36 -8.12 -2.26
C GLY A 329 -27.90 -7.74 -2.08
N LEU A 330 -27.60 -6.98 -1.03
CA LEU A 330 -26.23 -6.82 -0.53
C LEU A 330 -26.20 -7.17 0.95
N VAL A 331 -25.16 -7.90 1.35
CA VAL A 331 -24.92 -8.22 2.74
C VAL A 331 -23.53 -7.73 3.14
N ALA A 332 -23.43 -7.20 4.35
CA ALA A 332 -22.19 -6.77 4.96
C ALA A 332 -21.99 -7.44 6.31
N PHE A 333 -20.76 -7.84 6.61
CA PHE A 333 -20.34 -8.27 7.94
C PHE A 333 -19.39 -7.23 8.53
N SER A 334 -19.65 -6.87 9.79
CA SER A 334 -18.77 -6.07 10.63
C SER A 334 -18.29 -6.94 11.78
N GLU A 335 -16.98 -7.17 11.84
CA GLU A 335 -16.36 -7.87 12.96
C GLU A 335 -16.52 -7.07 14.26
N ASN A 336 -16.37 -5.75 14.18
CA ASN A 336 -16.74 -4.86 15.28
C ASN A 336 -18.25 -4.89 15.49
N GLY A 337 -18.68 -5.31 16.67
CA GLY A 337 -20.09 -5.54 17.02
C GLY A 337 -20.64 -6.91 16.59
N LEU A 338 -19.85 -7.74 15.91
CA LEU A 338 -20.22 -9.08 15.42
C LEU A 338 -21.61 -9.09 14.77
N MET A 339 -21.76 -8.36 13.67
CA MET A 339 -23.07 -8.14 13.06
C MET A 339 -23.05 -8.30 11.54
N ILE A 340 -24.14 -8.89 11.04
CA ILE A 340 -24.43 -9.02 9.62
C ILE A 340 -25.61 -8.10 9.30
N ARG A 341 -25.43 -7.23 8.31
CA ARG A 341 -26.45 -6.33 7.78
C ARG A 341 -26.87 -6.77 6.40
N TRP A 342 -28.17 -6.75 6.13
CA TRP A 342 -28.76 -7.03 4.84
C TRP A 342 -29.51 -5.81 4.32
N TRP A 343 -29.35 -5.53 3.03
CA TRP A 343 -30.19 -4.61 2.28
C TRP A 343 -30.89 -5.36 1.15
N SER A 344 -32.22 -5.31 1.13
CA SER A 344 -33.03 -5.87 0.05
C SER A 344 -33.11 -4.84 -1.08
N LEU A 345 -32.40 -5.10 -2.17
CA LEU A 345 -32.22 -4.24 -3.33
C LEU A 345 -33.15 -4.60 -4.51
N GLY A 346 -34.20 -5.40 -4.31
CA GLY A 346 -35.00 -6.02 -5.40
C GLY A 346 -35.37 -5.08 -6.56
N ASN A 347 -35.68 -5.60 -7.76
CA ASN A 347 -35.74 -4.84 -9.03
C ASN A 347 -36.24 -3.38 -8.99
N ALA A 348 -37.34 -3.10 -8.27
CA ALA A 348 -37.87 -1.74 -8.10
C ALA A 348 -36.89 -0.72 -7.47
N TRP A 349 -35.90 -1.21 -6.72
CA TRP A 349 -34.85 -0.41 -6.07
C TRP A 349 -33.85 0.16 -7.08
N TRP A 350 -33.65 -0.54 -8.20
CA TRP A 350 -32.81 -0.13 -9.31
C TRP A 350 -33.57 0.70 -10.35
N GLU A 351 -34.83 0.36 -10.59
CA GLU A 351 -35.70 1.05 -11.56
C GLU A 351 -36.21 2.41 -11.08
N ARG A 352 -36.24 2.66 -9.76
CA ARG A 352 -36.57 4.00 -9.23
C ARG A 352 -35.49 5.00 -9.64
N LEU A 353 -35.82 5.75 -10.69
CA LEU A 353 -35.12 6.90 -11.29
C LEU A 353 -34.68 8.00 -10.30
N SER A 354 -35.10 7.95 -9.03
CA SER A 354 -34.55 8.83 -8.01
C SER A 354 -33.08 8.46 -7.76
N ARG A 355 -32.16 9.23 -8.33
CA ARG A 355 -30.73 9.25 -7.99
C ARG A 355 -30.49 9.89 -6.60
N SER A 356 -31.33 9.56 -5.63
CA SER A 356 -31.17 10.04 -4.26
C SER A 356 -29.97 9.32 -3.65
N LEU A 357 -28.96 10.09 -3.22
CA LEU A 357 -27.80 9.60 -2.48
C LEU A 357 -28.02 9.66 -0.96
N THR A 358 -29.27 9.81 -0.52
CA THR A 358 -29.65 9.70 0.89
C THR A 358 -29.29 8.30 1.42
N PRO A 359 -28.52 8.18 2.52
CA PRO A 359 -28.14 6.88 3.09
C PRO A 359 -29.35 6.00 3.40
N ILE A 360 -29.28 4.73 2.99
CA ILE A 360 -30.37 3.76 3.14
C ILE A 360 -30.07 2.81 4.30
N GLN A 361 -30.97 2.77 5.28
CA GLN A 361 -30.90 1.87 6.43
C GLN A 361 -30.97 0.40 6.04
N CYS A 362 -30.31 -0.47 6.81
CA CYS A 362 -30.39 -1.90 6.59
C CYS A 362 -31.80 -2.45 6.82
N THR A 363 -32.22 -3.40 5.98
CA THR A 363 -33.54 -4.06 6.10
C THR A 363 -33.57 -5.07 7.24
N LYS A 364 -32.46 -5.79 7.45
CA LYS A 364 -32.32 -6.80 8.51
C LYS A 364 -30.93 -6.75 9.11
N LEU A 365 -30.87 -6.93 10.43
CA LEU A 365 -29.65 -7.06 11.22
C LEU A 365 -29.65 -8.44 11.90
N ILE A 366 -28.51 -9.14 11.85
CA ILE A 366 -28.30 -10.41 12.54
C ILE A 366 -27.05 -10.27 13.41
N TYR A 367 -27.17 -10.57 14.70
CA TYR A 367 -26.02 -10.65 15.60
C TYR A 367 -25.38 -12.03 15.49
N VAL A 368 -24.06 -12.04 15.33
CA VAL A 368 -23.23 -13.24 15.27
C VAL A 368 -22.74 -13.53 16.68
N PRO A 369 -22.94 -14.75 17.20
CA PRO A 369 -22.45 -15.10 18.54
C PRO A 369 -20.92 -15.06 18.58
N PRO A 370 -20.32 -14.61 19.70
CA PRO A 370 -18.88 -14.70 19.88
C PRO A 370 -18.44 -16.17 19.86
N TRP A 371 -17.42 -16.46 19.06
CA TRP A 371 -16.79 -17.78 18.87
C TRP A 371 -15.28 -17.61 19.02
N GLU A 372 -14.58 -18.64 19.51
CA GLU A 372 -13.11 -18.76 19.49
C GLU A 372 -12.43 -18.41 18.15
N GLY A 373 -13.14 -18.47 17.02
CA GLY A 373 -12.61 -18.19 15.68
C GLY A 373 -12.55 -16.70 15.32
N PHE A 374 -13.12 -15.80 16.15
CA PHE A 374 -13.02 -14.34 15.96
C PHE A 374 -11.83 -13.76 16.71
N SER A 375 -11.43 -12.52 16.38
CA SER A 375 -10.42 -11.82 17.19
C SER A 375 -10.90 -11.66 18.64
N PRO A 376 -10.01 -11.82 19.65
CA PRO A 376 -10.36 -11.61 21.06
C PRO A 376 -11.00 -10.24 21.35
N ASN A 377 -10.62 -9.22 20.57
CA ASN A 377 -11.19 -7.87 20.69
C ASN A 377 -12.64 -7.84 20.21
N SER A 378 -12.96 -8.56 19.14
CA SER A 378 -14.31 -8.65 18.57
C SER A 378 -15.27 -9.32 19.54
N ALA A 379 -14.83 -10.38 20.23
CA ALA A 379 -15.61 -11.02 21.29
C ALA A 379 -15.87 -10.08 22.48
N ARG A 380 -14.90 -9.21 22.85
CA ARG A 380 -15.09 -8.20 23.91
C ARG A 380 -16.00 -7.04 23.51
N LEU A 381 -15.96 -6.65 22.24
CA LEU A 381 -16.77 -5.56 21.69
C LEU A 381 -18.17 -6.00 21.23
N SER A 382 -18.48 -7.29 21.28
CA SER A 382 -19.79 -7.79 20.87
C SER A 382 -20.90 -7.31 21.80
N ILE A 383 -22.07 -6.99 21.26
CA ILE A 383 -23.23 -6.59 22.08
C ILE A 383 -23.68 -7.73 23.02
N ILE A 384 -23.50 -8.99 22.59
CA ILE A 384 -23.85 -10.16 23.41
C ILE A 384 -22.94 -10.24 24.65
N SER A 385 -21.64 -9.95 24.51
CA SER A 385 -20.71 -9.99 25.64
C SER A 385 -20.90 -8.82 26.61
N SER A 386 -21.31 -7.64 26.14
CA SER A 386 -21.66 -6.53 27.05
C SER A 386 -22.91 -6.84 27.86
N ILE A 387 -23.90 -7.51 27.27
CA ILE A 387 -25.12 -7.95 27.98
C ILE A 387 -24.81 -9.08 28.98
N LEU A 388 -23.99 -10.07 28.62
CA LEU A 388 -23.64 -11.19 29.51
C LEU A 388 -22.59 -10.82 30.58
N GLY A 389 -21.79 -9.77 30.36
CA GLY A 389 -20.63 -9.42 31.19
C GLY A 389 -20.92 -8.57 32.43
N HIS A 390 -22.19 -8.33 32.77
CA HIS A 390 -22.58 -7.29 33.75
C HIS A 390 -22.31 -7.60 35.24
N ASP A 391 -21.58 -8.68 35.58
CA ASP A 391 -21.31 -9.02 36.99
C ASP A 391 -19.90 -8.70 37.50
N LYS A 392 -19.06 -7.99 36.74
CA LYS A 392 -17.76 -7.50 37.26
C LYS A 392 -17.46 -6.06 36.84
N HIS A 393 -18.11 -5.13 37.52
CA HIS A 393 -17.53 -3.80 37.72
C HIS A 393 -16.21 -3.94 38.50
N GLN A 394 -15.10 -4.06 37.78
CA GLN A 394 -13.80 -3.62 38.30
C GLN A 394 -13.37 -2.41 37.50
N ASN A 395 -13.36 -1.27 38.20
CA ASN A 395 -12.62 -0.08 37.83
C ASN A 395 -11.18 -0.46 37.47
N SER A 396 -10.89 -0.54 36.18
CA SER A 396 -9.52 -0.33 35.69
C SER A 396 -9.47 1.03 35.03
N GLU A 397 -9.13 2.04 35.82
CA GLU A 397 -8.52 3.27 35.31
C GLU A 397 -7.17 2.90 34.67
N THR A 398 -7.21 2.32 33.47
CA THR A 398 -6.02 2.26 32.62
C THR A 398 -5.94 3.60 31.92
N LYS A 399 -5.02 4.44 32.39
CA LYS A 399 -4.48 5.61 31.69
C LYS A 399 -4.23 5.26 30.22
N THR A 400 -5.20 5.52 29.36
CA THR A 400 -5.00 5.59 27.91
C THR A 400 -4.16 6.84 27.68
N ARG A 401 -2.84 6.67 27.59
CA ARG A 401 -2.02 7.62 26.84
C ARG A 401 -2.71 7.76 25.49
N GLU A 402 -3.11 8.97 25.13
CA GLU A 402 -3.54 9.32 23.78
C GLU A 402 -2.47 8.77 22.82
N LEU A 403 -2.80 7.69 22.12
CA LEU A 403 -1.96 7.17 21.05
C LEU A 403 -2.02 8.22 19.94
N ASP A 404 -0.86 8.60 19.41
CA ASP A 404 -0.77 9.42 18.22
C ASP A 404 -1.62 8.79 17.10
N GLU A 405 -2.30 9.60 16.28
CA GLU A 405 -3.21 9.11 15.23
C GLU A 405 -2.48 8.15 14.28
N ALA A 406 -1.20 8.39 14.03
CA ALA A 406 -0.33 7.54 13.24
C ALA A 406 -0.12 6.16 13.88
N ASP A 407 0.03 6.08 15.20
CA ASP A 407 0.21 4.82 15.91
C ASP A 407 -1.11 4.05 16.05
N ASN A 408 -2.25 4.75 16.16
CA ASN A 408 -3.57 4.13 16.08
C ASN A 408 -3.80 3.52 14.69
N LEU A 409 -3.50 4.24 13.60
CA LEU A 409 -3.63 3.71 12.25
C LEU A 409 -2.76 2.47 12.03
N LYS A 410 -1.49 2.48 12.49
CA LYS A 410 -0.63 1.28 12.43
C LYS A 410 -1.24 0.08 13.13
N LEU A 411 -1.85 0.29 14.31
CA LEU A 411 -2.50 -0.78 15.07
C LEU A 411 -3.75 -1.31 14.35
N LEU A 412 -4.57 -0.43 13.75
CA LEU A 412 -5.72 -0.83 12.94
C LEU A 412 -5.29 -1.62 11.70
N LEU A 413 -4.24 -1.17 11.02
CA LEU A 413 -3.67 -1.87 9.86
C LEU A 413 -3.12 -3.25 10.24
N HIS A 414 -2.45 -3.35 11.39
CA HIS A 414 -1.98 -4.63 11.93
C HIS A 414 -3.16 -5.60 12.14
N ASN A 415 -4.23 -5.11 12.77
CA ASN A 415 -5.41 -5.89 13.13
C ASN A 415 -6.39 -6.14 11.98
N LEU A 416 -6.25 -5.45 10.85
CA LEU A 416 -7.09 -5.63 9.68
C LEU A 416 -6.91 -7.05 9.12
N ASP A 417 -7.97 -7.85 9.23
CA ASP A 417 -8.01 -9.22 8.70
C ASP A 417 -8.73 -9.24 7.35
N LEU A 418 -7.94 -9.45 6.30
CA LEU A 418 -8.43 -9.52 4.92
C LEU A 418 -8.83 -10.95 4.51
N SER A 419 -8.86 -11.92 5.44
CA SER A 419 -9.20 -13.31 5.15
C SER A 419 -10.69 -13.62 5.24
N TYR A 420 -11.48 -12.72 5.84
CA TYR A 420 -12.92 -12.88 5.94
C TYR A 420 -13.57 -12.98 4.56
N ARG A 421 -14.52 -13.88 4.36
CA ARG A 421 -15.32 -13.95 3.14
C ARG A 421 -16.78 -14.18 3.48
N LEU A 422 -17.65 -13.55 2.71
CA LEU A 422 -19.08 -13.68 2.83
C LEU A 422 -19.63 -14.24 1.51
N GLN A 423 -20.29 -15.39 1.58
CA GLN A 423 -20.73 -16.13 0.40
C GLN A 423 -22.19 -16.53 0.52
N TRP A 424 -22.90 -16.52 -0.59
CA TRP A 424 -24.27 -17.01 -0.70
C TRP A 424 -24.25 -18.49 -1.03
N VAL A 425 -24.89 -19.31 -0.21
CA VAL A 425 -24.86 -20.78 -0.36
C VAL A 425 -26.15 -21.29 -1.00
N SER A 426 -27.30 -20.79 -0.56
CA SER A 426 -28.61 -21.17 -1.10
C SER A 426 -29.68 -20.15 -0.71
N GLY A 427 -30.47 -19.67 -1.67
CA GLY A 427 -31.55 -18.71 -1.43
C GLY A 427 -31.11 -17.51 -0.59
N LYS A 428 -31.70 -17.36 0.60
CA LYS A 428 -31.40 -16.31 1.59
C LYS A 428 -30.41 -16.77 2.69
N THR A 429 -29.58 -17.76 2.40
CA THR A 429 -28.57 -18.28 3.34
C THR A 429 -27.18 -17.77 2.96
N ILE A 430 -26.49 -17.18 3.92
CA ILE A 430 -25.09 -16.77 3.80
C ILE A 430 -24.19 -17.61 4.69
N LYS A 431 -22.96 -17.78 4.24
CA LYS A 431 -21.86 -18.42 4.95
C LYS A 431 -20.76 -17.39 5.18
N LEU A 432 -20.37 -17.26 6.45
CA LEU A 432 -19.22 -16.45 6.86
C LEU A 432 -18.02 -17.37 7.06
N THR A 433 -16.91 -17.04 6.41
CA THR A 433 -15.65 -17.77 6.58
C THR A 433 -14.51 -16.83 6.93
N ARG A 434 -13.49 -17.37 7.58
CA ARG A 434 -12.22 -16.71 7.91
C ARG A 434 -11.09 -17.71 7.72
N HIS A 435 -10.04 -17.33 6.99
CA HIS A 435 -8.98 -18.27 6.58
C HIS A 435 -9.49 -19.59 5.96
N GLY A 436 -10.64 -19.54 5.25
CA GLY A 436 -11.28 -20.71 4.67
C GLY A 436 -12.07 -21.59 5.65
N GLN A 437 -12.01 -21.33 6.95
CA GLN A 437 -12.81 -22.01 7.98
C GLN A 437 -14.19 -21.37 8.08
N GLU A 438 -15.22 -22.20 8.21
CA GLU A 438 -16.60 -21.74 8.42
C GLU A 438 -16.80 -21.27 9.86
N LEU A 439 -17.19 -20.00 10.01
CA LEU A 439 -17.55 -19.43 11.31
C LEU A 439 -19.05 -19.56 11.60
N GLY A 440 -19.86 -19.69 10.55
CA GLY A 440 -21.29 -19.96 10.68
C GLY A 440 -22.07 -19.72 9.40
N THR A 441 -23.30 -20.22 9.40
CA THR A 441 -24.31 -20.00 8.37
C THR A 441 -25.51 -19.28 8.96
N PHE A 442 -26.04 -18.30 8.22
CA PHE A 442 -27.08 -17.40 8.71
C PHE A 442 -28.21 -17.26 7.69
N GLN A 443 -29.45 -17.29 8.18
CA GLN A 443 -30.66 -17.16 7.36
C GLN A 443 -31.17 -15.71 7.39
N LEU A 444 -31.38 -15.13 6.21
CA LEU A 444 -31.74 -13.72 6.00
C LEU A 444 -33.23 -13.55 5.72
#